data_AF-I2QA97-F1
#
_entry.id   AF-I2QA97-F1
#
_cell.length_a   1.000
_cell.length_b   1.000
_cell.length_c   1.000
_cell.angle_alpha   90.00
_cell.angle_beta   90.00
_cell.angle_gamma   90.00
#
_symmetry.space_group_name_H-M   'P 1'
#
loop_
_entity.id
_entity.type
_entity.pdbx_description
1 polymer ?
#
loop_
_entity_poly.entity_id
_entity_poly.type
_entity_poly.pdbx_seq_one_letter_code
_entity_poly.pdbx_strand_id
1 'polypeptide(L)'
;MRAALKVVLAAIFVMPAAVALAKSPDCASWPTNMALVHLKNAGLIDIPSVIEAQTKAVRLASEKIGKDLHQEVYDITFHTKDGKTIEVITKSQASSEECSMSGVDVYVVAKKIGGSAEQSSDGRAQK
;
A
#
# COMPACT_ATOMS: atom_id res chain seq x y z
N MET A 1 -45.03 13.92 57.73
CA MET A 1 -43.97 12.98 58.18
C MET A 1 -43.47 12.20 56.96
N ARG A 2 -42.20 11.83 56.99
CA ARG A 2 -41.30 11.53 55.85
C ARG A 2 -41.68 10.26 55.08
N ALA A 3 -41.73 10.35 53.75
CA ALA A 3 -41.61 9.24 52.79
C ALA A 3 -41.25 9.89 51.44
N ALA A 4 -40.29 9.46 50.63
CA ALA A 4 -39.44 8.28 50.65
C ALA A 4 -38.12 8.64 49.96
N LEU A 5 -37.02 8.27 50.59
CA LEU A 5 -35.71 8.17 49.97
C LEU A 5 -35.75 6.94 49.05
N LYS A 6 -35.87 7.12 47.73
CA LYS A 6 -35.65 6.04 46.76
C LYS A 6 -34.92 6.58 45.52
N VAL A 7 -33.60 6.42 45.57
CA VAL A 7 -32.69 6.11 44.46
C VAL A 7 -32.97 6.88 43.17
N VAL A 8 -32.35 8.06 43.04
CA VAL A 8 -32.14 8.66 41.72
C VAL A 8 -31.12 7.76 41.01
N LEU A 9 -31.63 6.95 40.09
CA LEU A 9 -30.87 6.08 39.19
C LEU A 9 -29.79 6.91 38.49
N ALA A 10 -28.53 6.71 38.86
CA ALA A 10 -27.40 7.16 38.05
C ALA A 10 -27.42 6.37 36.74
N ALA A 11 -28.00 6.96 35.69
CA ALA A 11 -27.94 6.42 34.34
C ALA A 11 -26.49 6.54 33.84
N ILE A 12 -25.68 5.52 34.12
CA ILE A 12 -24.37 5.32 33.50
C ILE A 12 -24.64 5.08 32.02
N PHE A 13 -24.49 6.14 31.24
CA PHE A 13 -24.54 6.11 29.78
C PHE A 13 -23.28 5.38 29.30
N VAL A 14 -23.36 4.04 29.20
CA VAL A 14 -22.33 3.23 28.57
C VAL A 14 -22.40 3.53 27.07
N MET A 15 -21.76 4.63 26.64
CA MET A 15 -21.49 4.81 25.22
C MET A 15 -20.53 3.71 24.78
N PRO A 16 -20.89 2.90 23.77
CA PRO A 16 -19.90 2.04 23.14
C PRO A 16 -18.80 2.97 22.58
N ALA A 17 -17.57 2.77 23.04
CA ALA A 17 -16.41 3.44 22.46
C ALA A 17 -16.39 3.08 20.97
N ALA A 18 -16.76 4.03 20.11
CA ALA A 18 -16.61 3.89 18.67
C ALA A 18 -15.12 3.77 18.39
N VAL A 19 -14.64 2.54 18.19
CA VAL A 19 -13.27 2.28 17.77
C VAL A 19 -13.19 2.73 16.32
N ALA A 20 -12.81 3.99 16.11
CA ALA A 20 -12.44 4.48 14.79
C ALA A 20 -11.13 3.76 14.39
N LEU A 21 -11.26 2.65 13.68
CA LEU A 21 -10.16 2.04 12.94
C LEU A 21 -9.77 3.04 11.85
N ALA A 22 -8.76 3.86 12.12
CA ALA A 22 -8.17 4.73 11.11
C ALA A 22 -7.70 3.85 9.94
N LYS A 23 -8.35 4.02 8.78
CA LYS A 23 -7.95 3.38 7.53
C LYS A 23 -6.50 3.81 7.26
N SER A 24 -5.61 2.85 7.01
CA SER A 24 -4.23 3.20 6.67
C SER A 24 -4.22 4.04 5.38
N PRO A 25 -3.36 5.09 5.31
CA PRO A 25 -3.33 6.01 4.18
C PRO A 25 -3.08 5.24 2.88
N ASP A 26 -3.73 5.61 1.79
CA ASP A 26 -3.50 4.98 0.47
C ASP A 26 -2.48 5.79 -0.30
N CYS A 27 -1.20 5.48 -0.09
CA CYS A 27 -0.08 6.29 -0.55
C CYS A 27 0.62 5.74 -1.79
N ALA A 28 -0.03 4.89 -2.58
CA ALA A 28 0.58 4.16 -3.70
C ALA A 28 1.30 5.05 -4.73
N SER A 29 0.87 6.30 -4.92
CA SER A 29 1.43 7.23 -5.91
C SER A 29 2.89 7.60 -5.63
N TRP A 30 3.23 7.88 -4.35
CA TRP A 30 4.58 8.24 -3.94
C TRP A 30 5.63 7.15 -4.26
N PRO A 31 5.50 5.91 -3.77
CA PRO A 31 6.45 4.85 -4.09
C PRO A 31 6.46 4.48 -5.56
N THR A 32 5.33 4.58 -6.28
CA THR A 32 5.28 4.33 -7.73
C THR A 32 6.14 5.33 -8.51
N ASN A 33 5.98 6.62 -8.23
CA ASN A 33 6.74 7.68 -8.92
C ASN A 33 8.23 7.61 -8.58
N MET A 34 8.57 7.33 -7.32
CA MET A 34 9.95 7.16 -6.91
C MET A 34 10.57 5.93 -7.56
N ALA A 35 9.85 4.82 -7.64
CA ALA A 35 10.31 3.63 -8.36
C ALA A 35 10.61 3.92 -9.84
N LEU A 36 9.76 4.67 -10.54
CA LEU A 36 10.02 5.08 -11.93
C LEU A 36 11.34 5.85 -12.06
N VAL A 37 11.61 6.79 -11.15
CA VAL A 37 12.85 7.57 -11.15
C VAL A 37 14.06 6.69 -10.87
N HIS A 38 13.99 5.81 -9.87
CA HIS A 38 15.09 4.89 -9.55
C HIS A 38 15.38 3.91 -10.70
N LEU A 39 14.35 3.33 -11.30
CA LEU A 39 14.50 2.42 -12.45
C LEU A 39 15.11 3.13 -13.67
N LYS A 40 14.70 4.38 -13.94
CA LYS A 40 15.30 5.21 -15.00
C LYS A 40 16.78 5.46 -14.72
N ASN A 41 17.12 5.89 -13.50
CA ASN A 41 18.50 6.20 -13.12
C ASN A 41 19.39 4.96 -13.15
N ALA A 42 18.83 3.77 -12.95
CA ALA A 42 19.52 2.48 -13.11
C ALA A 42 19.59 2.00 -14.57
N GLY A 43 19.00 2.71 -15.53
CA GLY A 43 18.98 2.33 -16.95
C GLY A 43 18.08 1.13 -17.26
N LEU A 44 17.13 0.80 -16.38
CA LEU A 44 16.22 -0.35 -16.54
C LEU A 44 14.97 0.00 -17.35
N ILE A 45 14.55 1.27 -17.31
CA ILE A 45 13.41 1.79 -18.08
C ILE A 45 13.71 3.17 -18.66
N ASP A 46 12.90 3.55 -19.63
CA ASP A 46 12.70 4.96 -20.00
C ASP A 46 11.27 5.38 -19.62
N ILE A 47 11.11 6.48 -18.88
CA ILE A 47 9.80 6.88 -18.32
C ILE A 47 8.71 7.06 -19.40
N PRO A 48 8.96 7.74 -20.55
CA PRO A 48 7.99 7.85 -21.64
C PRO A 48 7.59 6.53 -22.29
N SER A 49 8.36 5.46 -22.06
CA SER A 49 8.06 4.12 -22.56
C SER A 49 7.07 3.36 -21.68
N VAL A 50 6.86 3.78 -20.42
CA VAL A 50 5.92 3.14 -19.49
C VAL A 50 4.48 3.43 -19.91
N ILE A 51 3.63 2.41 -19.84
CA ILE A 51 2.19 2.49 -20.09
C ILE A 51 1.49 2.66 -18.75
N GLU A 52 1.28 3.90 -18.31
CA GLU A 52 0.70 4.20 -16.99
C GLU A 52 -0.63 3.50 -16.73
N ALA A 53 -1.48 3.37 -17.75
CA ALA A 53 -2.78 2.69 -17.66
C ALA A 53 -2.66 1.19 -17.31
N GLN A 54 -1.49 0.59 -17.50
CA GLN A 54 -1.21 -0.81 -17.15
C GLN A 54 -0.39 -0.94 -15.86
N THR A 55 0.14 0.16 -15.33
CA THR A 55 0.89 0.14 -14.06
C THR A 55 -0.03 -0.27 -12.92
N LYS A 56 0.39 -1.28 -12.16
CA LYS A 56 -0.38 -1.80 -11.01
C LYS A 56 0.47 -1.71 -9.76
N ALA A 57 -0.02 -0.99 -8.75
CA ALA A 57 0.58 -0.94 -7.42
C ALA A 57 -0.36 -1.64 -6.42
N VAL A 58 0.15 -2.69 -5.76
CA VAL A 58 -0.58 -3.49 -4.78
C VAL A 58 0.10 -3.34 -3.43
N ARG A 59 -0.63 -2.86 -2.41
CA ARG A 59 -0.09 -2.80 -1.05
C ARG A 59 0.02 -4.21 -0.47
N LEU A 60 1.25 -4.65 -0.20
CA LEU A 60 1.54 -5.92 0.45
C LEU A 60 1.43 -5.81 1.97
N ALA A 61 1.88 -4.69 2.54
CA ALA A 61 1.85 -4.47 3.98
C ALA A 61 1.70 -2.98 4.32
N SER A 62 1.07 -2.71 5.47
CA SER A 62 1.07 -1.40 6.13
C SER A 62 1.14 -1.65 7.64
N GLU A 63 2.30 -1.41 8.23
CA GLU A 63 2.56 -1.60 9.65
C GLU A 63 2.60 -0.25 10.37
N LYS A 64 1.89 -0.11 11.49
CA LYS A 64 1.99 1.09 12.32
C LYS A 64 3.25 1.04 13.18
N ILE A 65 4.20 1.92 12.90
CA ILE A 65 5.51 1.96 13.57
C ILE A 65 5.65 3.15 14.55
N GLY A 66 4.67 4.05 14.60
CA GLY A 66 4.70 5.21 15.48
C GLY A 66 3.35 5.93 15.62
N LYS A 67 3.38 7.10 16.25
CA LYS A 67 2.22 8.00 16.29
C LYS A 67 2.03 8.59 14.89
N ASP A 68 0.92 8.22 14.26
CA ASP A 68 0.59 8.62 12.89
C ASP A 68 1.73 8.34 11.88
N LEU A 69 2.38 7.19 12.03
CA LEU A 69 3.47 6.77 11.16
C LEU A 69 3.33 5.29 10.84
N HIS A 70 3.28 5.02 9.55
CA HIS A 70 3.08 3.70 8.97
C HIS A 70 4.23 3.38 8.03
N GLN A 71 4.79 2.18 8.13
CA GLN A 71 5.68 1.62 7.14
C GLN A 71 4.84 0.83 6.13
N GLU A 72 4.95 1.18 4.86
CA GLU A 72 4.20 0.54 3.79
C GLU A 72 5.12 -0.16 2.81
N VAL A 73 4.65 -1.30 2.31
CA VAL A 73 5.33 -2.11 1.29
C VAL A 73 4.38 -2.33 0.13
N TYR A 74 4.83 -2.01 -1.09
CA TYR A 74 4.04 -2.20 -2.31
C TYR A 74 4.77 -3.10 -3.31
N ASP A 75 4.03 -4.01 -3.93
CA ASP A 75 4.40 -4.72 -5.17
C ASP A 75 3.87 -3.90 -6.35
N ILE A 76 4.78 -3.42 -7.19
CA ILE A 76 4.47 -2.55 -8.31
C ILE A 76 4.95 -3.19 -9.59
N THR A 77 4.03 -3.39 -10.53
CA THR A 77 4.31 -3.90 -11.87
C THR A 77 4.20 -2.76 -12.88
N PHE A 78 5.28 -2.51 -13.61
CA PHE A 78 5.33 -1.59 -14.73
C PHE A 78 5.32 -2.36 -16.05
N HIS A 79 4.56 -1.87 -17.02
CA HIS A 79 4.57 -2.37 -18.39
C HIS A 79 5.08 -1.28 -19.33
N THR A 80 5.97 -1.64 -20.24
CA THR A 80 6.55 -0.72 -21.22
C THR A 80 6.06 -1.02 -22.63
N LYS A 81 6.10 -0.01 -23.49
CA LYS A 81 5.67 -0.09 -24.90
C LYS A 81 6.46 -1.10 -25.73
N ASP A 82 7.69 -1.42 -25.33
CA ASP A 82 8.51 -2.47 -25.96
C ASP A 82 8.16 -3.89 -25.45
N GLY A 83 7.10 -4.03 -24.66
CA GLY A 83 6.59 -5.32 -24.19
C GLY A 83 7.31 -5.88 -22.97
N LYS A 84 8.21 -5.11 -22.33
CA LYS A 84 8.84 -5.53 -21.07
C LYS A 84 7.88 -5.31 -19.90
N THR A 85 8.01 -6.19 -18.92
CA THR A 85 7.35 -6.08 -17.62
C THR A 85 8.43 -6.02 -16.57
N ILE A 86 8.39 -5.01 -15.72
CA ILE A 86 9.35 -4.84 -14.62
C ILE A 86 8.56 -4.75 -13.34
N GLU A 87 8.88 -5.64 -12.42
CA GLU A 87 8.25 -5.70 -11.12
C GLU A 87 9.24 -5.25 -10.05
N VAL A 88 8.74 -4.43 -9.13
CA VAL A 88 9.52 -3.92 -8.00
C VAL A 88 8.75 -4.06 -6.70
N ILE A 89 9.48 -4.31 -5.61
CA ILE A 89 8.99 -4.11 -4.26
C ILE A 89 9.50 -2.75 -3.78
N THR A 90 8.62 -1.96 -3.19
CA THR A 90 9.00 -0.68 -2.57
C THR A 90 8.73 -0.72 -1.08
N LYS A 91 9.52 0.05 -0.31
CA LYS A 91 9.30 0.27 1.12
C LYS A 91 9.48 1.75 1.43
N SER A 92 8.49 2.34 2.09
CA SER A 92 8.53 3.74 2.52
C SER A 92 7.66 3.97 3.76
N GLN A 93 7.75 5.15 4.34
CA GLN A 93 6.92 5.57 5.46
C GLN A 93 5.90 6.61 5.02
N ALA A 94 4.70 6.54 5.60
CA ALA A 94 3.59 7.46 5.38
C ALA A 94 2.88 7.78 6.71
N SER A 95 2.26 8.94 6.79
CA SER A 95 1.34 9.37 7.85
C SER A 95 -0.05 9.58 7.28
N SER A 96 -1.03 9.90 8.13
CA SER A 96 -2.36 10.29 7.66
C SER A 96 -2.37 11.58 6.84
N GLU A 97 -1.35 12.43 6.98
CA GLU A 97 -1.25 13.73 6.31
C GLU A 97 -0.28 13.72 5.12
N GLU A 98 0.76 12.89 5.15
CA GLU A 98 1.85 12.92 4.16
C GLU A 98 2.28 11.50 3.78
N CYS A 99 2.39 11.24 2.48
CA CYS A 99 2.83 9.96 1.94
C CYS A 99 4.36 9.85 1.83
N SER A 100 5.07 10.98 1.87
CA SER A 100 6.53 11.04 1.76
C SER A 100 7.22 11.27 3.11
N MET A 101 6.86 10.50 4.14
CA MET A 101 7.53 10.60 5.46
C MET A 101 8.96 10.05 5.44
N SER A 102 9.33 9.31 4.39
CA SER A 102 10.70 8.85 4.14
C SER A 102 11.04 8.80 2.65
N GLY A 103 12.32 8.56 2.35
CA GLY A 103 12.73 8.05 1.05
C GLY A 103 12.12 6.67 0.76
N VAL A 104 12.20 6.24 -0.50
CA VAL A 104 11.63 4.98 -0.97
C VAL A 104 12.77 4.03 -1.29
N ASP A 105 12.83 2.90 -0.59
CA ASP A 105 13.69 1.78 -1.00
C ASP A 105 13.01 1.05 -2.17
N VAL A 106 13.76 0.74 -3.23
CA VAL A 106 13.25 0.07 -4.44
C VAL A 106 14.06 -1.20 -4.70
N TYR A 107 13.38 -2.34 -4.73
CA TYR A 107 13.96 -3.66 -4.98
C TYR A 107 13.40 -4.21 -6.29
N VAL A 108 14.25 -4.56 -7.25
CA VAL A 108 13.81 -5.19 -8.50
C VAL A 108 13.57 -6.68 -8.26
N VAL A 109 12.39 -7.18 -8.62
CA VAL A 109 12.04 -8.59 -8.47
C VAL A 109 12.61 -9.38 -9.64
N ALA A 110 13.69 -10.12 -9.39
CA ALA A 110 14.30 -10.97 -10.40
C ALA A 110 13.50 -12.26 -10.67
N LYS A 111 12.88 -12.83 -9.63
CA LYS A 111 12.11 -14.08 -9.73
C LYS A 111 11.14 -14.26 -8.56
N LYS A 112 9.87 -14.52 -8.87
CA LYS A 112 8.88 -15.08 -7.93
C LYS A 112 8.97 -16.61 -7.96
N ILE A 113 9.09 -17.23 -6.78
CA ILE A 113 9.29 -18.69 -6.64
C ILE A 113 8.03 -19.45 -6.19
N GLY A 114 6.96 -18.74 -5.83
CA GLY A 114 5.69 -19.31 -5.37
C GLY A 114 4.69 -18.20 -4.97
N GLY A 115 3.46 -18.60 -4.67
CA GLY A 115 2.32 -17.71 -4.41
C GLY A 115 1.28 -17.77 -5.53
N SER A 116 0.01 -17.49 -5.21
CA SER A 116 -1.08 -17.46 -6.19
C SER A 116 -0.95 -16.22 -7.07
N ALA A 117 -0.14 -16.29 -8.13
CA ALA A 117 -0.23 -15.35 -9.23
C ALA A 117 -1.41 -15.77 -10.11
N GLU A 118 -2.35 -14.84 -10.32
CA GLU A 118 -3.27 -14.87 -11.46
C GLU A 118 -2.41 -15.17 -12.70
N GLN A 119 -2.63 -16.33 -13.31
CA GLN A 119 -1.83 -16.83 -14.42
C GLN A 119 -1.97 -15.88 -15.60
N SER A 120 -0.90 -15.21 -16.00
CA SER A 120 -0.79 -14.67 -17.34
C SER A 120 -0.87 -15.86 -18.30
N SER A 121 -2.00 -15.99 -19.00
CA SER A 121 -2.24 -16.99 -20.02
C SER A 121 -1.31 -16.74 -21.21
N ASP A 122 -0.06 -17.17 -21.11
CA ASP A 122 0.80 -17.40 -22.27
C ASP A 122 0.41 -18.76 -22.86
N GLY A 123 -0.50 -18.71 -23.83
CA GLY A 123 -0.93 -19.86 -24.59
C GLY A 123 0.22 -20.40 -25.43
N ARG A 124 0.79 -21.53 -25.01
CA ARG A 124 1.53 -22.41 -25.92
C ARG A 124 0.85 -23.76 -25.99
N ALA A 125 -0.02 -23.90 -26.98
CA ALA A 125 -0.43 -25.19 -27.49
C ALA A 125 0.83 -25.97 -27.91
N GLN A 126 1.17 -27.01 -27.15
CA GLN A 126 2.11 -28.03 -27.61
C GLN A 126 1.35 -28.92 -28.60
N LYS A 127 1.92 -29.03 -29.80
CA LYS A 127 1.58 -30.03 -30.82
C LYS A 127 2.62 -31.13 -30.76
#